data_AF-U5FXG0-F1
#
_entry.id   AF-U5FXG0-F1
#
_cell.length_a   1.000
_cell.length_b   1.000
_cell.length_c   1.000
_cell.angle_alpha   90.00
_cell.angle_beta   90.00
_cell.angle_gamma   90.00
#
_symmetry.space_group_name_H-M   'P 1'
#
loop_
_entity.id
_entity.type
_entity.pdbx_description
1 polymer ?
#
loop_
_entity_poly.entity_id
_entity_poly.type
_entity_poly.pdbx_seq_one_letter_code
_entity_poly.pdbx_strand_id
1 'polypeptide(L)'
;MASSSSSGLTFKLHPLVIVNISDHYTRVKSQTNGCSDGGSASPPPRVYGCVIGVQRGRTVEIFNSFELLYDPVTHSLDRAFIEKKQELYKKVFPHFYILGWYSTGSDAEESDMHIHKALMDINESPVYVLLNPSINPAQKDLPVTIYESELHVIDGIPQLIFVCSSYTIETVEAERISVDHVAHLKPSDGGSAATQLAAHLTGIHSAIKMLNSRIRVLHHYLVAMQKGIQ
;
A
#
# COMPACT_ATOMS: atom_id res chain seq x y z
N MET A 1 8.63 17.59 4.56
CA MET A 1 8.49 17.54 3.09
C MET A 1 9.45 16.47 2.62
N ALA A 2 9.00 15.23 2.48
CA ALA A 2 9.85 14.16 1.97
C ALA A 2 10.32 14.54 0.56
N SER A 3 11.60 14.37 0.28
CA SER A 3 12.13 14.47 -1.08
C SER A 3 11.35 13.51 -1.98
N SER A 4 11.07 13.92 -3.21
CA SER A 4 10.54 13.03 -4.24
C SER A 4 11.67 12.20 -4.81
N SER A 5 11.45 10.90 -5.00
CA SER A 5 12.45 9.98 -5.55
C SER A 5 12.96 10.44 -6.91
N SER A 6 14.28 10.36 -7.09
CA SER A 6 14.95 10.62 -8.36
C SER A 6 15.34 9.34 -9.10
N SER A 7 15.01 8.17 -8.53
CA SER A 7 15.41 6.86 -9.04
C SER A 7 14.86 6.58 -10.44
N GLY A 8 13.74 7.22 -10.79
CA GLY A 8 12.96 7.04 -12.02
C GLY A 8 12.45 5.61 -12.21
N LEU A 9 12.24 4.88 -11.11
CA LEU A 9 11.44 3.67 -11.08
C LEU A 9 9.96 4.01 -11.19
N THR A 10 9.18 3.07 -11.72
CA THR A 10 7.71 3.17 -11.78
C THR A 10 7.13 2.06 -10.95
N PHE A 11 6.39 2.41 -9.90
CA PHE A 11 5.72 1.45 -9.03
C PHE A 11 4.28 1.22 -9.48
N LYS A 12 3.93 -0.04 -9.66
CA LYS A 12 2.55 -0.48 -9.87
C LYS A 12 2.10 -1.29 -8.67
N LEU A 13 1.04 -0.84 -8.02
CA LEU A 13 0.51 -1.48 -6.82
C LEU A 13 -0.84 -2.13 -7.13
N HIS A 14 -0.94 -3.43 -6.86
CA HIS A 14 -2.19 -4.17 -7.00
C HIS A 14 -3.09 -3.99 -5.76
N PRO A 15 -4.40 -3.75 -5.91
CA PRO A 15 -5.35 -3.64 -4.81
C PRO A 15 -5.33 -4.81 -3.81
N LEU A 16 -5.03 -6.03 -4.26
CA LEU A 16 -4.90 -7.21 -3.38
C LEU A 16 -3.91 -6.96 -2.23
N VAL A 17 -2.80 -6.28 -2.50
CA VAL A 17 -1.80 -5.93 -1.49
C VAL A 17 -2.42 -5.07 -0.39
N ILE A 18 -3.22 -4.07 -0.77
CA ILE A 18 -3.88 -3.14 0.15
C ILE A 18 -4.90 -3.88 1.02
N VAL A 19 -5.67 -4.78 0.39
CA VAL A 19 -6.66 -5.61 1.10
C VAL A 19 -5.96 -6.52 2.11
N ASN A 20 -4.87 -7.18 1.74
CA ASN A 20 -4.09 -8.03 2.64
C ASN A 20 -3.52 -7.27 3.83
N ILE A 21 -2.95 -6.07 3.61
CA ILE A 21 -2.41 -5.23 4.70
C ILE A 21 -3.53 -4.81 5.65
N SER A 22 -4.68 -4.41 5.09
CA SER A 22 -5.86 -3.98 5.86
C SER A 22 -6.45 -5.12 6.68
N ASP A 23 -6.53 -6.32 6.10
CA ASP A 23 -6.96 -7.54 6.77
C ASP A 23 -5.99 -7.92 7.91
N HIS A 24 -4.68 -7.91 7.65
CA HIS A 24 -3.65 -8.20 8.66
C HIS A 24 -3.77 -7.25 9.85
N TYR A 25 -3.86 -5.93 9.59
CA TYR A 25 -4.05 -4.93 10.64
C TYR A 25 -5.34 -5.14 11.43
N THR A 26 -6.46 -5.39 10.75
CA THR A 26 -7.77 -5.55 11.39
C THR A 26 -7.82 -6.81 12.27
N ARG A 27 -7.22 -7.91 11.80
CA ARG A 27 -7.07 -9.15 12.57
C ARG A 27 -6.25 -8.93 13.83
N VAL A 28 -5.06 -8.34 13.72
CA VAL A 28 -4.21 -8.08 14.88
C VAL A 28 -4.91 -7.15 15.86
N LYS A 29 -5.49 -6.04 15.39
CA LYS A 29 -6.27 -5.11 16.21
C LYS A 29 -7.42 -5.79 16.96
N SER A 30 -8.15 -6.69 16.30
CA SER A 30 -9.25 -7.43 16.93
C SER A 30 -8.77 -8.36 18.05
N GLN A 31 -7.61 -9.00 17.86
CA GLN A 31 -7.01 -9.88 18.86
C GLN A 31 -6.48 -9.10 20.06
N THR A 32 -5.83 -7.95 19.84
CA THR A 32 -5.27 -7.15 20.94
C THR A 32 -6.39 -6.51 21.77
N ASN A 33 -7.47 -6.06 21.14
CA ASN A 33 -8.63 -5.47 21.83
C ASN A 33 -9.44 -6.52 22.62
N GLY A 34 -9.39 -7.79 22.23
CA GLY A 34 -10.06 -8.88 22.94
C GLY A 34 -9.38 -9.30 24.25
N CYS A 35 -8.12 -8.89 24.47
CA CYS A 35 -7.32 -9.27 25.63
C CYS A 35 -7.13 -8.15 26.67
N SER A 36 -7.60 -6.94 26.39
CA SER A 36 -7.51 -5.79 27.31
C SER A 36 -8.69 -5.78 28.28
N ASP A 37 -8.59 -6.58 29.35
CA ASP A 37 -9.38 -6.38 30.56
C ASP A 37 -8.82 -5.15 31.30
N GLY A 38 -9.50 -4.01 31.19
CA GLY A 38 -9.17 -2.80 31.97
C GLY A 38 -8.49 -1.65 31.20
N GLY A 39 -9.30 -0.76 30.63
CA GLY A 39 -9.19 0.71 30.73
C GLY A 39 -7.99 1.47 30.13
N SER A 40 -6.89 0.83 29.72
CA SER A 40 -5.74 1.53 29.15
C SER A 40 -5.75 1.42 27.63
N ALA A 41 -5.89 2.55 26.93
CA ALA A 41 -5.84 2.58 25.47
C ALA A 41 -4.42 2.22 25.01
N SER A 42 -4.21 0.97 24.60
CA SER A 42 -2.95 0.55 23.98
C SER A 42 -2.77 1.32 22.66
N PRO A 43 -1.51 1.69 22.30
CA PRO A 43 -1.24 2.30 21.01
C PRO A 43 -1.73 1.35 19.89
N PRO A 44 -2.20 1.88 18.75
CA PRO A 44 -2.68 1.06 17.65
C PRO A 44 -1.59 0.07 17.22
N PRO A 45 -1.92 -1.22 17.03
CA PRO A 45 -0.90 -2.22 16.75
C PRO A 45 -0.29 -1.96 15.38
N ARG A 46 1.03 -2.05 15.33
CA ARG A 46 1.79 -1.92 14.09
C ARG A 46 2.07 -3.30 13.53
N VAL A 47 1.64 -3.55 12.30
CA VAL A 47 1.87 -4.83 11.62
C VAL A 47 2.93 -4.70 10.55
N TYR A 48 3.68 -5.77 10.32
CA TYR A 48 4.77 -5.83 9.35
C TYR A 48 4.57 -7.01 8.40
N GLY A 49 5.01 -6.88 7.16
CA GLY A 49 5.03 -7.99 6.23
C GLY A 49 5.88 -7.74 4.99
N CYS A 50 6.10 -8.77 4.18
CA CYS A 50 6.80 -8.65 2.91
C CYS A 50 5.81 -8.34 1.79
N VAL A 51 6.28 -7.59 0.80
CA VAL A 51 5.60 -7.45 -0.49
C VAL A 51 6.36 -8.21 -1.57
N ILE A 52 5.62 -8.91 -2.42
CA ILE A 52 6.16 -9.74 -3.49
C ILE A 52 5.57 -9.35 -4.84
N GLY A 53 6.35 -9.58 -5.88
CA GLY A 53 5.93 -9.31 -7.24
C GLY A 53 7.08 -9.48 -8.20
N VAL A 54 7.08 -8.68 -9.25
CA VAL A 54 8.08 -8.75 -10.33
C VAL A 54 8.63 -7.37 -10.63
N GLN A 55 9.90 -7.31 -11.03
CA GLN A 55 10.48 -6.10 -11.62
C GLN A 55 10.85 -6.42 -13.06
N ARG A 56 10.44 -5.55 -13.97
CA ARG A 56 10.78 -5.62 -15.39
C ARG A 56 11.49 -4.32 -15.75
N GLY A 57 12.82 -4.38 -15.78
CA GLY A 57 13.65 -3.19 -15.96
C GLY A 57 13.43 -2.18 -14.83
N ARG A 58 12.82 -1.03 -15.16
CA ARG A 58 12.57 0.07 -14.21
C ARG A 58 11.12 0.08 -13.69
N THR A 59 10.31 -0.89 -14.06
CA THR A 59 8.94 -1.03 -13.56
C THR A 59 8.90 -2.11 -12.49
N VAL A 60 8.47 -1.74 -11.29
CA VAL A 60 8.28 -2.62 -10.14
C VAL A 60 6.78 -2.84 -9.97
N GLU A 61 6.32 -4.07 -10.17
CA GLU A 61 4.91 -4.44 -10.05
C GLU A 61 4.72 -5.30 -8.79
N ILE A 62 4.00 -4.74 -7.82
CA ILE A 62 3.74 -5.33 -6.51
C ILE A 62 2.39 -6.05 -6.54
N PHE A 63 2.42 -7.37 -6.59
CA PHE A 63 1.24 -8.21 -6.83
C PHE A 63 0.57 -8.72 -5.55
N ASN A 64 1.36 -9.08 -4.55
CA ASN A 64 0.86 -9.75 -3.35
C ASN A 64 1.74 -9.43 -2.14
N SER A 65 1.31 -9.86 -0.96
CA SER A 65 2.00 -9.62 0.30
C SER A 65 1.77 -10.77 1.28
N PHE A 66 2.67 -10.91 2.26
CA PHE A 66 2.52 -11.87 3.35
C PHE A 66 3.09 -11.33 4.66
N GLU A 67 2.55 -11.82 5.76
CA GLU A 67 2.88 -11.38 7.13
C GLU A 67 4.33 -11.72 7.50
N LEU A 68 5.00 -10.84 8.25
CA LEU A 68 6.34 -11.08 8.80
C LEU A 68 6.26 -11.33 10.30
N LEU A 69 7.13 -12.20 10.79
CA LEU A 69 7.38 -12.36 12.23
C LEU A 69 8.56 -11.48 12.60
N TYR A 70 8.24 -10.36 13.26
CA TYR A 70 9.20 -9.41 13.78
C TYR A 70 9.14 -9.44 15.31
N ASP A 71 10.28 -9.67 15.94
CA ASP A 71 10.40 -9.58 17.40
C ASP A 71 10.82 -8.16 17.80
N PRO A 72 9.92 -7.38 18.44
CA PRO A 72 10.21 -6.01 18.83
C PRO A 72 11.25 -5.90 19.96
N VAL A 73 11.52 -6.97 20.70
CA VAL A 73 12.51 -6.95 21.80
C VAL A 73 13.93 -7.10 21.26
N THR A 74 14.11 -8.04 20.34
CA THR A 74 15.43 -8.33 19.74
C THR A 74 15.68 -7.57 18.44
N HIS A 75 14.70 -6.79 17.96
CA HIS A 75 14.73 -6.12 16.66
C HIS A 75 15.12 -7.06 15.51
N SER A 76 14.71 -8.34 15.62
CA SER A 76 15.12 -9.39 14.71
C SER A 76 13.96 -9.91 13.85
N LEU A 77 14.29 -10.25 12.61
CA LEU A 77 13.38 -10.87 11.65
C LEU A 77 13.67 -12.37 11.61
N ASP A 78 12.61 -13.18 11.64
CA ASP A 78 12.73 -14.63 11.43
C ASP A 78 13.05 -14.93 9.96
N ARG A 79 14.35 -15.00 9.63
CA ARG A 79 14.82 -15.28 8.27
C ARG A 79 14.39 -16.66 7.78
N ALA A 80 14.38 -17.67 8.65
CA ALA A 80 13.98 -19.02 8.28
C ALA A 80 12.50 -19.05 7.85
N PHE A 81 11.65 -18.29 8.53
CA PHE A 81 10.26 -18.12 8.14
C PHE A 81 10.12 -17.42 6.78
N ILE A 82 10.87 -16.33 6.55
CA ILE A 82 10.85 -15.58 5.28
C ILE A 82 11.27 -16.48 4.12
N GLU A 83 12.39 -17.18 4.24
CA GLU A 83 12.92 -18.08 3.21
C GLU A 83 11.94 -19.21 2.89
N LYS A 84 11.36 -19.83 3.93
CA LYS A 84 10.33 -20.86 3.77
C LYS A 84 9.09 -20.33 3.04
N LYS A 85 8.61 -19.13 3.42
CA LYS A 85 7.47 -18.50 2.74
C LYS A 85 7.80 -18.16 1.29
N GLN A 86 8.99 -17.64 1.03
CA GLN A 86 9.46 -17.36 -0.32
C GLN A 86 9.49 -18.64 -1.17
N GLU A 87 9.98 -19.76 -0.64
CA GLU A 87 10.00 -21.04 -1.37
C GLU A 87 8.57 -21.51 -1.73
N LEU A 88 7.63 -21.40 -0.80
CA LEU A 88 6.22 -21.75 -1.04
C LEU A 88 5.60 -20.87 -2.12
N TYR A 89 5.84 -19.56 -2.08
CA TYR A 89 5.35 -18.66 -3.12
C TYR A 89 5.98 -18.95 -4.48
N LYS A 90 7.29 -19.26 -4.53
CA LYS A 90 7.96 -19.65 -5.79
C LYS A 90 7.40 -20.92 -6.42
N LYS A 91 6.81 -21.84 -5.63
CA LYS A 91 6.14 -23.04 -6.17
C LYS A 91 4.86 -22.70 -6.95
N VAL A 92 4.17 -21.63 -6.58
CA VAL A 92 2.92 -21.20 -7.24
C VAL A 92 3.18 -20.10 -8.27
N PHE A 93 4.09 -19.18 -7.96
CA PHE A 93 4.48 -18.03 -8.78
C PHE A 93 6.00 -17.98 -8.96
N PRO A 94 6.58 -18.75 -9.91
CA PRO A 94 8.03 -18.90 -10.05
C PRO A 94 8.78 -17.60 -10.36
N HIS A 95 8.10 -16.63 -10.98
CA HIS A 95 8.67 -15.34 -11.33
C HIS A 95 8.60 -14.31 -10.20
N PHE A 96 7.91 -14.63 -9.10
CA PHE A 96 7.75 -13.68 -8.00
C PHE A 96 8.92 -13.78 -7.03
N TYR A 97 9.33 -12.63 -6.53
CA TYR A 97 10.35 -12.52 -5.50
C TYR A 97 10.00 -11.39 -4.54
N ILE A 98 10.75 -11.30 -3.44
CA ILE A 98 10.55 -10.28 -2.41
C ILE A 98 11.06 -8.95 -2.95
N LEU A 99 10.12 -8.03 -3.20
CA LEU A 99 10.41 -6.67 -3.65
C LEU A 99 10.74 -5.76 -2.50
N GLY A 100 10.23 -6.07 -1.30
CA GLY A 100 10.44 -5.28 -0.11
C GLY A 100 9.44 -5.64 0.98
N TRP A 101 8.95 -4.64 1.70
CA TRP A 101 8.11 -4.84 2.87
C TRP A 101 7.05 -3.76 3.04
N TYR A 102 6.10 -4.03 3.92
CA TYR A 102 5.07 -3.10 4.32
C TYR A 102 4.99 -2.95 5.83
N SER A 103 4.48 -1.81 6.26
CA SER A 103 4.03 -1.60 7.63
C SER A 103 2.75 -0.77 7.67
N THR A 104 2.13 -0.70 8.85
CA THR A 104 1.03 0.23 9.10
C THR A 104 1.45 1.35 10.04
N GLY A 105 1.06 2.59 9.75
CA GLY A 105 1.42 3.73 10.59
C GLY A 105 1.06 5.06 9.95
N SER A 106 1.18 6.14 10.71
CA SER A 106 0.92 7.49 10.19
C SER A 106 2.03 8.00 9.27
N ASP A 107 3.28 7.71 9.63
CA ASP A 107 4.48 8.13 8.90
C ASP A 107 5.61 7.11 9.08
N ALA A 108 6.69 7.24 8.32
CA ALA A 108 7.89 6.41 8.47
C ALA A 108 8.63 6.78 9.76
N GLU A 109 9.00 5.78 10.55
CA GLU A 109 9.70 5.91 11.83
C GLU A 109 11.17 5.51 11.70
N GLU A 110 12.03 5.94 12.63
CA GLU A 110 13.43 5.50 12.67
C GLU A 110 13.57 3.99 12.93
N SER A 111 12.61 3.41 13.65
CA SER A 111 12.48 1.95 13.86
C SER A 111 12.37 1.19 12.53
N ASP A 112 11.73 1.79 11.52
CA ASP A 112 11.54 1.21 10.18
C ASP A 112 12.86 1.03 9.44
N MET A 113 13.83 1.92 9.69
CA MET A 113 15.14 1.85 9.06
C MET A 113 15.91 0.58 9.49
N HIS A 114 15.67 0.09 10.70
CA HIS A 114 16.28 -1.14 11.20
C HIS A 114 15.75 -2.37 10.44
N ILE A 115 14.42 -2.44 10.27
CA ILE A 115 13.76 -3.50 9.48
C ILE A 115 14.19 -3.42 8.03
N HIS A 116 14.24 -2.22 7.47
CA HIS A 116 14.65 -2.00 6.09
C HIS A 116 16.08 -2.50 5.84
N LYS A 117 17.05 -2.12 6.68
CA LYS A 117 18.44 -2.61 6.59
C LYS A 117 18.53 -4.12 6.74
N ALA A 118 17.76 -4.73 7.64
CA ALA A 118 17.75 -6.19 7.80
C ALA A 118 17.23 -6.93 6.55
N LEU A 119 16.33 -6.30 5.78
CA LEU A 119 15.82 -6.83 4.52
C LEU A 119 16.71 -6.53 3.31
N MET A 120 17.66 -5.59 3.42
CA MET A 120 18.63 -5.30 2.36
C MET A 120 19.51 -6.51 2.01
N ASP A 121 19.71 -7.42 2.98
CA ASP A 121 20.42 -8.68 2.74
C ASP A 121 19.68 -9.64 1.81
N ILE A 122 18.35 -9.49 1.68
CA ILE A 122 17.49 -10.32 0.81
C ILE A 122 17.28 -9.64 -0.55
N ASN A 123 17.09 -8.33 -0.54
CA ASN A 123 16.94 -7.51 -1.74
C ASN A 123 17.73 -6.22 -1.54
N GLU A 124 18.71 -5.96 -2.41
CA GLU A 124 19.65 -4.83 -2.30
C GLU A 124 18.96 -3.45 -2.23
N SER A 125 17.75 -3.34 -2.81
CA SER A 125 16.97 -2.10 -2.83
C SER A 125 15.49 -2.40 -2.53
N PRO A 126 15.15 -2.74 -1.27
CA PRO A 126 13.81 -3.15 -0.92
C PRO A 126 12.86 -1.95 -0.93
N VAL A 127 11.67 -2.11 -1.52
CA VAL A 127 10.62 -1.09 -1.46
C VAL A 127 9.93 -1.10 -0.09
N TYR A 128 9.56 0.06 0.44
CA TYR A 128 8.80 0.17 1.68
C TYR A 128 7.40 0.73 1.42
N VAL A 129 6.36 -0.07 1.69
CA VAL A 129 4.95 0.32 1.54
C VAL A 129 4.34 0.62 2.90
N LEU A 130 3.97 1.88 3.14
CA LEU A 130 3.32 2.31 4.37
C LEU A 130 1.81 2.50 4.11
N LEU A 131 0.97 1.79 4.87
CA LEU A 131 -0.47 2.01 4.89
C LEU A 131 -0.86 2.76 6.17
N ASN A 132 -1.52 3.90 6.06
CA ASN A 132 -2.08 4.60 7.20
C ASN A 132 -3.52 4.11 7.47
N PRO A 133 -3.76 3.38 8.58
CA PRO A 133 -5.08 2.83 8.87
C PRO A 133 -6.03 3.88 9.45
N SER A 134 -5.56 5.09 9.75
CA SER A 134 -6.38 6.17 10.27
C SER A 134 -7.29 6.72 9.18
N ILE A 135 -8.60 6.56 9.37
CA ILE A 135 -9.60 7.03 8.43
C ILE A 135 -9.76 8.54 8.58
N ASN A 136 -9.28 9.28 7.58
CA ASN A 136 -9.61 10.69 7.43
C ASN A 136 -10.69 10.85 6.35
N PRO A 137 -11.97 11.09 6.70
CA PRO A 137 -13.05 11.20 5.72
C PRO A 137 -12.90 12.41 4.77
N ALA A 138 -12.04 13.38 5.10
CA ALA A 138 -11.72 14.49 4.21
C ALA A 138 -10.64 14.15 3.18
N GLN A 139 -9.84 13.10 3.42
CA GLN A 139 -8.78 12.66 2.53
C GLN A 139 -9.38 11.85 1.38
N LYS A 140 -9.22 12.36 0.16
CA LYS A 140 -9.71 11.70 -1.07
C LYS A 140 -8.70 10.73 -1.67
N ASP A 141 -7.45 10.83 -1.27
CA ASP A 141 -6.36 10.02 -1.77
C ASP A 141 -6.19 8.77 -0.90
N LEU A 142 -5.80 7.68 -1.55
CA LEU A 142 -5.54 6.40 -0.89
C LEU A 142 -4.43 6.59 0.16
N PRO A 143 -4.62 6.13 1.41
CA PRO A 143 -3.64 6.35 2.49
C PRO A 143 -2.48 5.34 2.41
N VAL A 144 -1.89 5.21 1.22
CA VAL A 144 -0.73 4.34 0.96
C VAL A 144 0.40 5.21 0.43
N THR A 145 1.57 5.07 1.03
CA THR A 145 2.79 5.75 0.60
C THR A 145 3.85 4.69 0.28
N ILE A 146 4.55 4.87 -0.83
CA ILE A 146 5.68 4.02 -1.20
C ILE A 146 6.96 4.82 -1.01
N TYR A 147 7.90 4.24 -0.29
CA TYR A 147 9.22 4.78 -0.02
C TYR A 147 10.29 3.94 -0.71
N GLU A 148 11.24 4.63 -1.29
CA GLU A 148 12.54 4.09 -1.70
C GLU A 148 13.60 4.51 -0.67
N SER A 149 14.71 3.78 -0.62
CA SER A 149 15.86 4.16 0.17
C SER A 149 16.91 4.82 -0.71
N GLU A 150 17.31 6.04 -0.35
CA GLU A 150 18.40 6.76 -1.02
C GLU A 150 19.50 7.08 -0.01
N LEU A 151 20.76 6.94 -0.43
CA LEU A 151 21.92 7.26 0.40
C LEU A 151 22.24 8.76 0.25
N HIS A 152 22.08 9.51 1.32
CA HIS A 152 22.39 10.94 1.39
C HIS A 152 23.54 11.19 2.34
N VAL A 153 24.39 12.17 2.02
CA VAL A 153 25.46 12.61 2.92
C VAL A 153 24.90 13.77 3.75
N ILE A 154 24.64 13.50 5.02
CA ILE A 154 24.19 14.49 6.00
C ILE A 154 25.33 14.68 6.99
N ASP A 155 25.80 15.92 7.14
CA ASP A 155 26.93 16.28 8.02
C ASP A 155 28.20 15.45 7.77
N GLY A 156 28.46 15.09 6.50
CA GLY A 156 29.63 14.31 6.10
C GLY A 156 29.52 12.80 6.35
N ILE A 157 28.39 12.33 6.89
CA ILE A 157 28.14 10.91 7.16
C ILE A 157 27.14 10.38 6.14
N PRO A 158 27.45 9.29 5.42
CA PRO A 158 26.48 8.64 4.53
C PRO A 158 25.38 7.98 5.37
N GLN A 159 24.15 8.47 5.22
CA GLN A 159 22.96 7.96 5.87
C GLN A 159 21.92 7.52 4.84
N LEU A 160 21.27 6.39 5.11
CA LEU A 160 20.15 5.91 4.31
C LEU A 160 18.88 6.63 4.75
N ILE A 161 18.15 7.24 3.83
CA ILE A 161 16.90 7.95 4.11
C ILE A 161 15.75 7.41 3.26
N PHE A 162 14.52 7.55 3.75
CA PHE A 162 13.33 7.23 2.97
C PHE A 162 12.90 8.40 2.10
N VAL A 163 12.59 8.10 0.84
CA VAL A 163 12.22 9.08 -0.17
C VAL A 163 10.91 8.64 -0.82
N CYS A 164 9.93 9.56 -0.88
CA CYS A 164 8.60 9.23 -1.37
C CYS A 164 8.62 8.98 -2.88
N SER A 165 7.91 7.93 -3.29
CA SER A 165 7.87 7.47 -4.67
C SER A 165 6.45 7.43 -5.20
N SER A 166 6.27 7.91 -6.43
CA SER A 166 4.97 7.86 -7.10
C SER A 166 4.62 6.42 -7.49
N TYR A 167 3.35 6.06 -7.35
CA TYR A 167 2.84 4.77 -7.78
C TYR A 167 1.53 4.91 -8.55
N THR A 168 1.21 3.90 -9.35
CA THR A 168 -0.08 3.75 -10.02
C THR A 168 -0.77 2.49 -9.54
N ILE A 169 -2.09 2.53 -9.43
CA ILE A 169 -2.87 1.31 -9.17
C ILE A 169 -3.00 0.54 -10.48
N GLU A 170 -2.47 -0.67 -10.50
CA GLU A 170 -2.63 -1.61 -11.62
C GLU A 170 -3.62 -2.70 -11.21
N THR A 171 -4.51 -3.07 -12.13
CA THR A 171 -5.47 -4.14 -11.87
C THR A 171 -5.46 -5.11 -13.04
N VAL A 172 -5.46 -6.41 -12.73
CA VAL A 172 -5.83 -7.43 -13.71
C VAL A 172 -7.34 -7.43 -13.87
N GLU A 173 -7.88 -7.83 -15.02
CA GLU A 173 -9.33 -7.79 -15.27
C GLU A 173 -10.15 -8.52 -14.19
N ALA A 174 -9.68 -9.68 -13.72
CA ALA A 174 -10.31 -10.40 -12.62
C ALA A 174 -10.34 -9.58 -11.32
N GLU A 175 -9.22 -8.93 -10.98
CA GLU A 175 -9.08 -8.08 -9.79
C GLU A 175 -9.98 -6.84 -9.91
N ARG A 176 -10.02 -6.22 -11.09
CA ARG A 176 -10.90 -5.07 -11.39
C ARG A 176 -12.37 -5.43 -11.14
N ILE A 177 -12.82 -6.56 -11.67
CA ILE A 177 -14.20 -7.04 -11.48
C ILE A 177 -14.46 -7.34 -10.00
N SER A 178 -13.54 -8.00 -9.30
CA SER A 178 -13.69 -8.30 -7.87
C SER A 178 -13.78 -7.03 -7.02
N VAL A 179 -12.90 -6.05 -7.25
CA VAL A 179 -12.90 -4.77 -6.53
C VAL A 179 -14.19 -3.99 -6.82
N ASP A 180 -14.61 -3.93 -8.08
CA ASP A 180 -15.86 -3.27 -8.47
C ASP A 180 -17.08 -3.94 -7.80
N HIS A 181 -17.12 -5.26 -7.77
CA HIS A 181 -18.19 -6.00 -7.11
C HIS A 181 -18.25 -5.68 -5.62
N VAL A 182 -17.11 -5.77 -4.91
CA VAL A 182 -17.05 -5.49 -3.47
C VAL A 182 -17.42 -4.04 -3.15
N ALA A 183 -17.01 -3.08 -4.00
CA ALA A 183 -17.34 -1.67 -3.82
C ALA A 183 -18.85 -1.37 -3.99
N HIS A 184 -19.56 -2.17 -4.79
CA HIS A 184 -20.99 -2.00 -5.06
C HIS A 184 -21.90 -2.89 -4.21
N LEU A 185 -21.34 -3.72 -3.31
CA LEU A 185 -22.13 -4.49 -2.33
C LEU A 185 -22.81 -3.52 -1.35
N LYS A 186 -24.04 -3.13 -1.67
CA LYS A 186 -24.92 -2.43 -0.73
C LYS A 186 -25.48 -3.46 0.26
N PRO A 187 -25.61 -3.14 1.57
CA PRO A 187 -26.12 -4.08 2.58
C PRO A 187 -27.61 -4.48 2.46
N SER A 188 -28.28 -4.31 1.32
CA SER A 188 -29.71 -4.63 1.19
C SER A 188 -30.06 -5.22 -0.17
N ASP A 189 -30.87 -6.27 -0.07
CA ASP A 189 -31.71 -6.95 -1.06
C ASP A 189 -31.04 -7.93 -2.02
N GLY A 190 -31.24 -9.21 -1.68
CA GLY A 190 -30.86 -10.35 -2.49
C GLY A 190 -31.58 -10.43 -3.83
N GLY A 191 -30.83 -10.89 -4.82
CA GLY A 191 -31.32 -11.62 -5.99
C GLY A 191 -31.85 -10.78 -7.17
N SER A 192 -31.10 -10.81 -8.28
CA SER A 192 -31.60 -11.06 -9.66
C SER A 192 -30.59 -10.55 -10.71
N ALA A 193 -30.58 -11.12 -11.91
CA ALA A 193 -29.74 -10.68 -13.03
C ALA A 193 -29.99 -9.21 -13.46
N ALA A 194 -31.15 -8.64 -13.11
CA ALA A 194 -31.43 -7.20 -13.25
C ALA A 194 -30.45 -6.33 -12.43
N THR A 195 -29.93 -6.86 -11.32
CA THR A 195 -28.95 -6.20 -10.46
C THR A 195 -27.58 -6.09 -11.12
N GLN A 196 -27.21 -6.99 -12.04
CA GLN A 196 -25.92 -6.93 -12.73
C GLN A 196 -25.86 -5.81 -13.76
N LEU A 197 -26.89 -5.67 -14.61
CA LEU A 197 -26.97 -4.55 -15.56
C LEU A 197 -27.10 -3.22 -14.81
N ALA A 198 -27.91 -3.17 -13.75
CA ALA A 198 -28.05 -1.97 -12.92
C ALA A 198 -26.72 -1.60 -12.23
N ALA A 199 -25.99 -2.58 -11.68
CA ALA A 199 -24.66 -2.36 -11.10
C ALA A 199 -23.67 -1.86 -12.16
N HIS A 200 -23.66 -2.47 -13.35
CA HIS A 200 -22.79 -2.05 -14.45
C HIS A 200 -23.07 -0.62 -14.92
N LEU A 201 -24.35 -0.25 -15.10
CA LEU A 201 -24.75 1.11 -15.44
C LEU A 201 -24.46 2.10 -14.30
N THR A 202 -24.58 1.68 -13.05
CA THR A 202 -24.21 2.50 -11.87
C THR A 202 -22.70 2.74 -11.84
N GLY A 203 -21.89 1.72 -12.15
CA GLY A 203 -20.44 1.84 -12.26
C GLY A 203 -20.03 2.83 -13.36
N ILE A 204 -20.60 2.68 -14.57
CA ILE A 204 -20.37 3.63 -15.68
C ILE A 204 -20.80 5.04 -15.29
N HIS A 205 -22.00 5.20 -14.71
CA HIS A 205 -22.50 6.50 -14.29
C HIS A 205 -21.58 7.15 -13.25
N SER A 206 -21.07 6.37 -12.30
CA SER A 206 -20.13 6.84 -11.27
C SER A 206 -18.79 7.23 -11.87
N ALA A 207 -18.27 6.46 -12.84
CA ALA A 207 -17.04 6.79 -13.57
C ALA A 207 -17.19 8.10 -14.38
N ILE A 208 -18.31 8.29 -15.08
CA ILE A 208 -18.61 9.54 -15.81
C ILE A 208 -18.69 10.72 -14.83
N LYS A 209 -19.36 10.53 -13.69
CA LYS A 209 -19.46 11.56 -12.65
C LYS A 209 -18.08 11.95 -12.10
N MET A 210 -17.19 10.97 -11.90
CA MET A 210 -15.81 11.19 -11.47
C MET A 210 -15.01 11.95 -12.53
N LEU A 211 -15.10 11.55 -13.80
CA LEU A 211 -14.44 12.25 -14.91
C LEU A 211 -14.92 13.71 -15.02
N ASN A 212 -16.23 13.92 -14.95
CA ASN A 212 -16.82 15.26 -15.00
C ASN A 212 -16.35 16.15 -13.82
N SER A 213 -16.19 15.56 -12.62
CA SER A 213 -15.59 16.25 -11.47
C SER A 213 -14.15 16.70 -11.78
N ARG A 214 -13.33 15.82 -12.37
CA ARG A 214 -11.94 16.14 -12.77
C ARG A 214 -11.89 17.23 -13.85
N ILE A 215 -12.76 17.16 -14.87
CA ILE A 215 -12.85 18.17 -15.93
C ILE A 215 -13.22 19.54 -15.34
N ARG A 216 -14.14 19.59 -14.36
CA ARG A 216 -14.47 20.86 -13.68
C ARG A 216 -13.27 21.45 -12.94
N VAL A 217 -12.44 20.64 -12.30
CA VAL A 217 -11.21 21.13 -11.64
C VAL A 217 -10.27 21.75 -12.67
N LEU A 218 -10.05 21.08 -13.79
CA LEU A 218 -9.23 21.61 -14.89
C LEU A 218 -9.80 22.91 -15.46
N HIS A 219 -11.11 22.97 -15.69
CA HIS A 219 -11.77 24.18 -16.16
C HIS A 219 -11.61 25.34 -15.17
N HIS A 220 -11.83 25.12 -13.88
CA HIS A 220 -11.62 26.16 -12.86
C HIS A 220 -10.16 26.63 -12.82
N TYR A 221 -9.20 25.71 -12.95
CA TYR A 221 -7.79 26.05 -13.00
C TYR A 221 -7.47 26.92 -14.23
N LEU A 222 -7.93 26.55 -15.42
CA LEU A 222 -7.74 27.34 -16.64
C LEU A 222 -8.39 28.73 -16.56
N VAL A 223 -9.60 28.82 -15.98
CA VAL A 223 -10.28 30.10 -15.74
C VAL A 223 -9.52 30.96 -14.72
N ALA A 224 -8.97 30.36 -13.67
CA ALA A 224 -8.15 31.06 -12.68
C ALA A 224 -6.86 31.62 -13.31
N MET A 225 -6.19 30.81 -14.14
CA MET A 225 -5.02 31.24 -14.92
C MET A 225 -5.36 32.39 -15.87
N GLN A 226 -6.50 32.32 -16.59
CA GLN A 226 -6.95 33.40 -17.47
C GLN A 226 -7.23 34.71 -16.70
N LYS A 227 -7.70 34.60 -15.45
CA LYS A 227 -7.96 35.74 -14.56
C LYS A 227 -6.71 36.27 -13.86
N GLY A 228 -5.54 35.66 -14.06
CA GLY A 228 -4.27 36.08 -13.48
C GLY A 228 -4.11 35.77 -11.99
N ILE A 229 -4.91 34.85 -11.45
CA ILE A 229 -4.75 34.38 -10.07
C ILE A 229 -3.75 33.21 -10.12
N GLN A 230 -2.53 33.43 -9.61
CA GLN A 230 -1.55 32.38 -9.38
C GLN A 230 -1.99 31.47 -8.23
#